data_AF-A0A2D6XGQ9-F1
#
_entry.id   AF-A0A2D6XGQ9-F1
#
_cell.length_a   1.000
_cell.length_b   1.000
_cell.length_c   1.000
_cell.angle_alpha   90.00
_cell.angle_beta   90.00
_cell.angle_gamma   90.00
#
_symmetry.space_group_name_H-M   'P 1'
#
loop_
_entity.id
_entity.type
_entity.pdbx_description
1 polymer ?
#
loop_
_entity_poly.entity_id
_entity_poly.type
_entity_poly.pdbx_seq_one_letter_code
_entity_poly.pdbx_strand_id
1 'polypeptide(L)' 'MKIKDRVDDFRGLKALWSAPILLMGLVLQHNFIENHSTTGKIPCELAGQRLEVGENRWLGLIQSSRMY' A
#
# COMPACT_ATOMS: atom_id res chain seq x y z
N MET A 1 17.61 -18.49 6.77
CA MET A 1 16.17 -18.24 6.54
C MET A 1 15.96 -18.10 5.04
N LYS A 2 15.35 -19.10 4.39
CA LYS A 2 15.25 -19.19 2.93
C LYS A 2 14.21 -18.20 2.42
N ILE A 3 14.66 -17.19 1.67
CA ILE A 3 13.80 -16.27 0.91
C ILE A 3 12.89 -17.04 -0.06
N LYS A 4 13.25 -18.27 -0.45
CA LYS A 4 12.52 -19.11 -1.40
C LYS A 4 11.11 -19.52 -0.92
N ASP A 5 10.92 -19.79 0.37
CA ASP A 5 9.64 -20.33 0.84
C ASP A 5 8.49 -19.30 0.76
N ARG A 6 8.80 -17.99 0.75
CA ARG A 6 7.78 -16.94 0.56
C ARG A 6 7.33 -16.78 -0.88
N VAL A 7 8.12 -17.22 -1.85
CA VAL A 7 7.79 -17.06 -3.28
C VAL A 7 6.76 -18.09 -3.72
N ASP A 8 6.76 -19.27 -3.09
CA ASP A 8 5.82 -20.37 -3.40
C ASP A 8 4.39 -20.09 -2.92
N ASP A 9 4.19 -19.20 -1.95
CA ASP A 9 2.86 -18.84 -1.42
C ASP A 9 2.17 -17.72 -2.21
N PHE A 10 2.89 -16.99 -3.08
CA PHE A 10 2.31 -16.00 -4.00
C PHE A 10 1.82 -16.61 -5.33
N ARG A 11 1.29 -17.85 -5.29
CA ARG A 11 0.65 -18.53 -6.45
C ARG A 11 -0.58 -17.80 -7.02
N GLY A 12 -1.02 -16.70 -6.42
CA GLY A 12 -2.12 -15.87 -6.91
C GLY A 12 -1.78 -14.99 -8.11
N LEU A 13 -0.50 -14.71 -8.36
CA LEU A 13 -0.02 -13.88 -9.47
C LEU A 13 0.21 -14.73 -10.71
N LYS A 14 -0.86 -15.19 -11.36
CA LYS A 14 -0.78 -16.02 -12.58
C LYS A 14 -0.16 -15.32 -13.79
N ALA A 15 0.12 -14.01 -13.71
CA ALA A 15 0.70 -13.27 -14.81
C ALA A 15 1.67 -12.19 -14.34
N LEU A 16 2.86 -12.15 -14.96
CA LEU A 16 3.91 -11.15 -14.69
C LEU A 16 3.42 -9.71 -14.86
N TRP A 17 2.41 -9.47 -15.71
CA TRP A 17 1.87 -8.13 -15.95
C TRP A 17 1.02 -7.58 -14.79
N SER A 18 0.42 -8.45 -13.97
CA SER A 18 -0.39 -8.00 -12.82
C SER A 18 0.45 -7.77 -11.57
N ALA A 19 1.67 -8.33 -11.52
CA ALA A 19 2.59 -8.17 -10.40
C ALA A 19 2.95 -6.70 -10.12
N PRO A 20 3.27 -5.84 -11.10
CA PRO A 20 3.51 -4.41 -10.87
C PRO A 20 2.30 -3.67 -10.30
N ILE A 21 1.09 -3.98 -10.79
CA ILE A 21 -0.16 -3.34 -10.35
C ILE A 21 -0.42 -3.69 -8.88
N LEU A 22 -0.29 -4.97 -8.54
CA LEU A 22 -0.47 -5.44 -7.17
C LEU A 22 0.62 -4.91 -6.23
N LEU A 23 1.88 -4.89 -6.67
CA LEU A 23 2.96 -4.29 -5.89
C LEU A 23 2.69 -2.80 -5.63
N MET A 24 2.23 -2.06 -6.63
CA MET A 24 1.84 -0.65 -6.46
C MET A 24 0.69 -0.50 -5.45
N GLY A 25 -0.33 -1.35 -5.55
CA GLY A 25 -1.44 -1.36 -4.61
C GLY A 25 -0.98 -1.65 -3.17
N LEU A 26 -0.07 -2.60 -2.97
CA LEU A 26 0.50 -2.92 -1.66
C LEU A 26 1.34 -1.77 -1.10
N VAL A 27 2.15 -1.12 -1.94
CA VAL A 27 2.95 0.05 -1.54
C VAL A 27 2.02 1.20 -1.10
N LEU A 28 0.94 1.45 -1.84
CA LEU A 28 -0.04 2.47 -1.49
C LEU A 28 -0.77 2.13 -0.18
N GLN A 29 -1.25 0.90 -0.06
CA GLN A 29 -1.93 0.40 1.13
C GLN A 29 -1.06 0.57 2.38
N HIS A 30 0.19 0.09 2.32
CA HIS A 30 1.10 0.11 3.45
C HIS A 30 1.45 1.54 3.88
N ASN A 31 1.80 2.40 2.93
CA ASN A 31 2.34 3.72 3.26
C ASN A 31 1.28 4.75 3.63
N PHE A 32 0.08 4.65 3.05
CA PHE A 32 -0.89 5.74 3.09
C PHE A 32 -2.24 5.38 3.69
N ILE A 33 -2.53 4.09 3.93
CA ILE A 33 -3.88 3.64 4.28
C ILE A 33 -3.92 2.89 5.60
N GLU A 34 -3.10 1.85 5.75
CA GLU A 34 -3.13 1.02 6.95
C GLU A 34 -2.24 1.56 8.07
N ASN A 35 -2.67 1.31 9.31
CA ASN A 35 -1.81 1.53 10.46
C ASN A 35 -0.75 0.44 10.50
N HIS A 36 0.52 0.85 10.66
CA HIS A 36 1.60 -0.09 10.85
C HIS A 36 1.41 -0.84 12.18
N SER A 37 1.48 -2.18 12.13
CA SER A 37 1.15 -3.07 13.25
C SER A 37 1.93 -2.77 14.54
N THR A 38 3.19 -2.35 14.43
CA THR A 38 4.03 -2.03 15.59
C THR A 38 3.80 -0.63 16.17
N THR A 39 3.53 0.37 15.33
CA THR A 39 3.51 1.78 15.76
C THR A 39 2.09 2.33 15.89
N GLY A 40 1.08 1.62 15.37
CA GLY A 40 -0.32 2.04 15.32
C GLY A 40 -0.56 3.27 14.45
N LYS A 41 0.46 3.72 13.70
CA LYS A 41 0.43 4.94 12.88
C LYS A 41 0.66 4.59 11.42
N ILE A 42 0.17 5.46 10.54
CA ILE A 42 0.35 5.31 9.11
C ILE A 42 1.76 5.78 8.75
N PRO A 43 2.53 5.04 7.94
CA PRO A 43 3.92 5.39 7.62
C PRO A 43 4.09 6.79 7.03
N CYS A 44 3.18 7.27 6.18
CA CYS A 44 3.27 8.64 5.65
C CYS A 44 3.19 9.70 6.75
N GLU A 45 2.38 9.47 7.78
CA GLU A 45 2.22 10.38 8.92
C GLU A 45 3.46 10.37 9.81
N LEU A 46 4.10 9.21 9.97
CA LEU A 46 5.40 9.09 10.64
C LEU A 46 6.51 9.81 9.89
N ALA A 47 6.45 9.84 8.56
CA ALA A 47 7.36 10.62 7.72
C ALA A 47 7.08 12.13 7.75
N GLY A 48 6.11 12.58 8.56
CA GLY A 48 5.75 13.99 8.71
C GLY A 48 4.80 14.51 7.63
N GLN A 49 4.30 13.65 6.74
CA GLN A 49 3.31 14.04 5.73
C GLN A 49 1.90 13.92 6.29
N ARG A 50 1.12 14.99 6.18
CA ARG A 50 -0.31 14.99 6.52
C ARG A 50 -1.13 15.07 5.25
N LEU A 51 -1.91 14.02 4.99
CA LEU A 51 -2.83 13.95 3.86
C LEU A 51 -4.27 14.09 4.36
N GLU A 52 -5.04 14.97 3.74
CA GLU A 52 -6.45 15.16 4.03
C GLU A 52 -7.30 14.17 3.22
N VAL A 53 -7.25 12.89 3.61
CA VAL A 53 -7.86 11.77 2.85
C VAL A 53 -9.19 11.27 3.43
N GLY A 54 -9.72 11.92 4.47
CA GLY A 54 -10.97 11.54 5.13
C GLY A 54 -10.94 10.15 5.78
N GLU A 55 -12.12 9.62 6.12
CA GLU A 55 -12.25 8.27 6.70
C GLU A 55 -11.92 7.17 5.68
N ASN A 56 -12.43 7.30 4.44
CA ASN A 56 -12.08 6.39 3.37
C ASN A 56 -10.83 6.89 2.64
N ARG A 57 -9.68 6.48 3.17
CA ARG A 57 -8.38 6.93 2.66
C ARG A 57 -8.14 6.56 1.20
N TRP A 58 -8.66 5.43 0.72
CA TRP A 58 -8.61 5.07 -0.71
C TRP A 58 -9.33 6.11 -1.57
N LEU A 59 -10.57 6.45 -1.21
CA LEU A 59 -11.34 7.45 -1.94
C LEU A 59 -10.68 8.83 -1.87
N GLY A 60 -10.18 9.21 -0.70
CA GLY A 60 -9.45 10.48 -0.51
C GLY A 60 -8.22 10.58 -1.42
N LEU A 61 -7.39 9.54 -1.46
CA LEU A 61 -6.22 9.49 -2.34
C LEU A 61 -6.60 9.59 -3.83
N ILE A 62 -7.66 8.90 -4.26
CA ILE A 62 -8.17 8.98 -5.63
C ILE A 62 -8.63 10.41 -5.94
N GLN A 63 -9.37 11.05 -5.03
CA GLN A 63 -9.82 12.43 -5.20
C GLN A 63 -8.66 13.42 -5.29
N SER A 64 -7.63 13.27 -4.43
CA SER A 64 -6.42 14.10 -4.47
C SER A 64 -5.62 13.91 -5.77
N SER A 65 -5.59 12.70 -6.33
CA SER A 65 -4.90 12.42 -7.60
C SER A 65 -5.57 13.05 -8.82
N ARG A 66 -6.85 13.39 -8.71
CA ARG A 66 -7.68 13.98 -9.79
C ARG A 66 -7.41 15.46 -10.03
N MET A 67 -6.60 16.10 -9.18
CA MET A 67 -6.25 17.53 -9.26
C MET A 67 -5.09 17.84 -10.22
N TYR A 68 -4.75 16.94 -11.15
CA TYR A 68 -3.80 17.15 -12.25
C TYR A 68 -4.46 16.85 -13.60
#